data_AF-R5AWI3-F1
#
_entry.id   AF-R5AWI3-F1
#
_cell.length_a   1.000
_cell.length_b   1.000
_cell.length_c   1.000
_cell.angle_alpha   90.00
_cell.angle_beta   90.00
_cell.angle_gamma   90.00
#
_symmetry.space_group_name_H-M   'P 1'
#
loop_
_entity.id
_entity.type
_entity.pdbx_description
1 polymer ?
#
loop_
_entity_poly.entity_id
_entity_poly.type
_entity_poly.pdbx_seq_one_letter_code
_entity_poly.pdbx_strand_id
1 'polypeptide(L)'
;MYDTIFSDFLSELDVPHTQCYSDREFCTMPFQSLFGLKKLLQSYGVESEGLRFDDKTKIDMLPVPFLARITGGYVIVTRIGSGSVEYISEGERLSMPRNEFEEAWCGVALVAHPGESACEPDFREHRITEIAQKAKKYVMWGGIALLAVYLIVVNGLWKMPWSWGVLAVDIVGLILTYMLLQKTLKIKNRAADRVCGVLQEGGCDHVLELKASKFFGLFSWSEVGFTYFSVSMLGLLLNPGLLPDLAAINVCCLPFTVWSIWYQKFRAHHWCTLCVCVQATLWLLFLCYLGGGWLAESWPLNGNFFALGVTYIVVLLALNRIMPKFDKTSEK
;
A
#
# COMPACT_ATOMS: atom_id res chain seq x y z
N MET A 1 1.34 -6.17 -5.63
CA MET A 1 1.60 -7.24 -6.60
C MET A 1 1.87 -6.52 -7.90
N TYR A 2 2.98 -6.79 -8.56
CA TYR A 2 3.28 -6.17 -9.84
C TYR A 2 2.76 -7.13 -10.90
N ASP A 3 1.85 -6.65 -11.76
CA ASP A 3 1.39 -7.44 -12.90
C ASP A 3 2.61 -7.72 -13.80
N THR A 4 2.79 -8.98 -14.17
CA THR A 4 3.88 -9.36 -15.07
C THR A 4 3.42 -9.33 -16.51
N ILE A 5 4.36 -9.08 -17.43
CA ILE A 5 4.11 -9.14 -18.87
C ILE A 5 3.56 -10.50 -19.32
N PHE A 6 3.84 -11.56 -18.56
CA PHE A 6 3.30 -12.89 -18.85
C PHE A 6 1.82 -13.00 -18.52
N SER A 7 1.39 -12.55 -17.34
CA SER A 7 -0.03 -12.53 -16.96
C SER A 7 -0.85 -11.61 -17.87
N ASP A 8 -0.30 -10.45 -18.24
CA ASP A 8 -0.93 -9.55 -19.22
C ASP A 8 -1.07 -10.24 -20.58
N PHE A 9 -0.03 -10.96 -21.03
CA PHE A 9 -0.06 -11.66 -22.32
C PHE A 9 -1.06 -12.82 -22.33
N LEU A 10 -1.14 -13.61 -21.26
CA LEU A 10 -2.17 -14.65 -21.11
C LEU A 10 -3.58 -14.07 -21.09
N SER A 11 -3.76 -12.89 -20.47
CA SER A 11 -5.05 -12.18 -20.44
C SER A 11 -5.49 -11.73 -21.83
N GLU A 12 -4.57 -11.17 -22.63
CA GLU A 12 -4.86 -10.75 -24.01
C GLU A 12 -5.07 -11.95 -24.96
N LEU A 13 -4.48 -13.11 -24.67
CA LEU A 13 -4.70 -14.36 -25.40
C LEU A 13 -5.99 -15.10 -24.97
N ASP A 14 -6.75 -14.56 -24.01
CA ASP A 14 -7.95 -15.18 -23.41
C ASP A 14 -7.67 -16.59 -22.82
N VAL A 15 -6.46 -16.82 -22.33
CA VAL A 15 -6.06 -18.08 -21.71
C VAL A 15 -6.44 -18.06 -20.22
N PRO A 16 -7.27 -19.00 -19.73
CA PRO A 16 -7.64 -19.06 -18.32
C PRO A 16 -6.42 -19.25 -17.41
N HIS A 17 -6.19 -18.29 -16.53
CA HIS A 17 -5.09 -18.30 -15.56
C HIS A 17 -5.44 -17.51 -14.29
N THR A 18 -4.65 -17.71 -13.25
CA THR A 18 -4.67 -16.97 -11.99
C THR A 18 -3.42 -16.09 -11.93
N GLN A 19 -3.61 -14.78 -11.75
CA GLN A 19 -2.51 -13.80 -11.81
C GLN A 19 -1.38 -14.16 -10.84
N CYS A 20 -1.72 -14.53 -9.61
CA CYS A 20 -0.74 -14.87 -8.58
C CYS A 20 0.18 -16.05 -8.96
N TYR A 21 -0.39 -17.09 -9.57
CA TYR A 21 0.38 -18.25 -9.99
C TYR A 21 1.25 -17.91 -11.20
N SER A 22 0.65 -17.34 -12.25
CA SER A 22 1.38 -16.95 -13.46
C SER A 22 2.52 -15.97 -13.20
N ASP A 23 2.29 -14.96 -12.36
CA ASP A 23 3.34 -14.01 -11.96
C ASP A 23 4.47 -14.72 -11.21
N ARG A 24 4.13 -15.66 -10.31
CA ARG A 24 5.12 -16.42 -9.56
C ARG A 24 5.96 -17.28 -10.50
N GLU A 25 5.33 -18.06 -11.38
CA GLU A 25 6.04 -18.91 -12.33
C GLU A 25 6.92 -18.10 -13.29
N PHE A 26 6.46 -16.92 -13.71
CA PHE A 26 7.28 -15.98 -14.48
C PHE A 26 8.50 -15.47 -13.69
N CYS A 27 8.33 -15.14 -12.40
CA CYS A 27 9.44 -14.67 -11.58
C CYS A 27 10.45 -15.79 -11.25
N THR A 28 9.97 -17.03 -11.09
CA THR A 28 10.78 -18.19 -10.72
C THR A 28 11.30 -18.98 -11.91
N MET A 29 11.05 -18.52 -13.14
CA MET A 29 11.47 -19.25 -14.33
C MET A 29 12.99 -19.41 -14.40
N PRO A 30 13.51 -20.61 -14.71
CA PRO A 30 14.96 -20.88 -14.69
C PRO A 30 15.77 -19.97 -15.62
N PHE A 31 15.16 -19.48 -16.70
CA PHE A 31 15.80 -18.63 -17.68
C PHE A 31 14.92 -17.40 -17.97
N GLN A 32 15.41 -16.21 -17.61
CA GLN A 32 14.76 -14.95 -17.98
C GLN A 32 15.02 -14.58 -19.45
N SER A 33 14.53 -15.40 -20.37
CA SER A 33 14.70 -15.23 -21.81
C SER A 33 13.45 -15.64 -22.58
N LEU A 34 13.37 -15.30 -23.88
CA LEU A 34 12.30 -15.76 -24.78
C LEU A 34 12.16 -17.29 -24.80
N PHE A 35 13.27 -18.02 -24.63
CA PHE A 35 13.21 -19.48 -24.54
C PHE A 35 12.50 -19.95 -23.26
N GLY A 36 12.81 -19.32 -22.12
CA GLY A 36 12.11 -19.58 -20.86
C GLY A 36 10.64 -19.26 -20.96
N LEU A 37 10.29 -18.12 -21.56
CA LEU A 37 8.90 -17.72 -21.80
C LEU A 37 8.17 -18.70 -22.72
N LYS A 38 8.80 -19.16 -23.80
CA LYS A 38 8.26 -20.19 -24.69
C LYS A 38 7.98 -21.50 -23.93
N LYS A 39 8.89 -21.91 -23.04
CA LYS A 39 8.68 -23.10 -22.19
C LYS A 39 7.57 -22.92 -21.18
N LEU A 40 7.44 -21.72 -20.61
CA LEU A 40 6.36 -21.40 -19.70
C LEU A 40 5.00 -21.41 -20.42
N LEU A 41 4.88 -20.76 -21.59
CA LEU A 41 3.68 -20.82 -22.44
C LEU A 41 3.30 -22.27 -22.80
N GLN A 42 4.30 -23.09 -23.14
CA GLN A 42 4.10 -24.50 -23.44
C GLN A 42 3.47 -25.26 -22.26
N SER A 43 3.83 -24.92 -21.01
CA SER A 43 3.22 -25.55 -19.83
C SER A 43 1.73 -25.21 -19.65
N TYR A 44 1.27 -24.11 -20.25
CA TYR A 44 -0.15 -23.69 -20.28
C TYR A 44 -0.89 -24.23 -21.52
N GLY A 45 -0.24 -25.08 -22.34
CA GLY A 45 -0.80 -25.56 -23.60
C GLY A 45 -0.83 -24.50 -24.72
N VAL A 46 -0.04 -23.45 -24.59
CA VAL A 46 0.09 -22.39 -25.60
C VAL A 46 1.35 -22.64 -26.41
N GLU A 47 1.18 -23.04 -27.67
CA GLU A 47 2.31 -23.15 -28.60
C GLU A 47 2.81 -21.75 -28.97
N SER A 48 4.11 -21.59 -29.14
CA SER A 48 4.67 -20.28 -29.48
C SER A 48 5.88 -20.38 -30.41
N GLU A 49 5.98 -19.39 -31.29
CA GLU A 49 6.99 -19.28 -32.32
C GLU A 49 7.72 -17.95 -32.24
N GLY A 50 9.04 -18.01 -32.16
CA GLY A 50 9.89 -16.82 -32.22
C GLY A 50 10.23 -16.53 -33.67
N LEU A 51 9.77 -15.40 -34.19
CA LEU A 51 10.01 -14.95 -35.55
C LEU A 51 11.01 -13.79 -35.54
N ARG A 52 11.90 -13.78 -36.52
CA ARG A 52 12.84 -12.69 -36.75
C ARG A 52 12.63 -12.13 -38.15
N PHE A 53 12.44 -10.82 -38.21
CA PHE A 53 12.23 -10.06 -39.44
C PHE A 53 13.42 -9.14 -39.66
N ASP A 54 14.04 -9.25 -40.83
CA ASP A 54 15.02 -8.27 -41.30
C ASP A 54 14.32 -7.01 -41.84
N ASP A 55 13.12 -7.19 -42.39
CA ASP A 55 12.25 -6.12 -42.87
C ASP A 55 11.11 -5.85 -41.88
N LYS A 56 11.24 -4.75 -41.13
CA LYS A 56 10.31 -4.36 -40.06
C LYS A 56 8.95 -3.88 -40.57
N THR A 57 8.83 -3.58 -41.86
CA THR A 57 7.56 -3.13 -42.45
C THR A 57 6.52 -4.24 -42.52
N LYS A 58 6.94 -5.51 -42.42
CA LYS A 58 6.09 -6.71 -42.48
C LYS A 58 5.33 -7.03 -41.20
N ILE A 59 5.30 -6.11 -40.23
CA ILE A 59 4.63 -6.30 -38.95
C ILE A 59 3.14 -6.63 -39.11
N ASP A 60 2.48 -6.14 -40.16
CA ASP A 60 1.06 -6.39 -40.45
C ASP A 60 0.73 -7.87 -40.71
N MET A 61 1.75 -8.69 -41.02
CA MET A 61 1.58 -10.13 -41.27
C MET A 61 1.46 -10.93 -39.96
N LEU A 62 1.77 -10.33 -38.82
CA LEU A 62 1.75 -11.01 -37.53
C LEU A 62 0.32 -11.04 -36.95
N PRO A 63 -0.16 -12.19 -36.48
CA PRO A 63 -1.41 -12.25 -35.75
C PRO A 63 -1.25 -11.55 -34.39
N VAL A 64 -2.23 -10.72 -34.05
CA VAL A 64 -2.33 -10.07 -32.73
C VAL A 64 -3.15 -10.92 -31.77
N PRO A 65 -2.84 -10.93 -30.46
CA PRO A 65 -1.71 -10.25 -29.82
C PRO A 65 -0.40 -11.03 -29.93
N PHE A 66 0.74 -10.32 -29.96
CA PHE A 66 2.08 -10.93 -29.94
C PHE A 66 3.05 -10.12 -29.09
N LEU A 67 4.13 -10.77 -28.63
CA LEU A 67 5.17 -10.10 -27.87
C LEU A 67 6.26 -9.56 -28.79
N ALA A 68 6.52 -8.26 -28.76
CA ALA A 68 7.56 -7.62 -29.55
C ALA A 68 8.75 -7.22 -28.66
N ARG A 69 9.97 -7.44 -29.15
CA ARG A 69 11.18 -6.93 -28.49
C ARG A 69 11.51 -5.52 -28.99
N ILE A 70 11.47 -4.53 -28.11
CA ILE A 70 11.85 -3.14 -28.40
C ILE A 70 13.16 -2.77 -27.70
N THR A 71 13.75 -1.64 -28.08
CA THR A 71 14.87 -1.03 -27.34
C THR A 71 14.42 -0.69 -25.91
N GLY A 72 14.86 -1.50 -24.93
CA GLY A 72 14.53 -1.32 -23.52
C GLY A 72 13.69 -2.43 -22.88
N GLY A 73 13.14 -3.38 -23.65
CA GLY A 73 12.36 -4.48 -23.07
C GLY A 73 11.48 -5.24 -24.06
N TYR A 74 10.40 -5.81 -23.53
CA TYR A 74 9.35 -6.48 -24.29
C TYR A 74 8.04 -5.73 -24.09
N VAL A 75 7.22 -5.68 -25.15
CA VAL A 75 5.87 -5.11 -25.13
C VAL A 75 4.90 -6.08 -25.79
N ILE A 76 3.64 -6.05 -25.38
CA ILE A 76 2.58 -6.85 -26.00
C ILE A 76 1.87 -5.98 -27.02
N VAL A 77 1.98 -6.30 -28.31
CA VAL A 77 1.26 -5.60 -29.36
C VAL A 77 -0.15 -6.18 -29.44
N THR A 78 -1.16 -5.35 -29.19
CA THR A 78 -2.57 -5.76 -29.16
C THR A 78 -3.31 -5.38 -30.44
N ARG A 79 -2.88 -4.31 -31.11
CA ARG A 79 -3.49 -3.85 -32.37
C ARG A 79 -2.49 -3.14 -33.27
N ILE A 80 -2.57 -3.43 -34.56
CA ILE A 80 -1.82 -2.72 -35.60
C ILE A 80 -2.83 -1.99 -36.49
N GLY A 81 -2.77 -0.66 -36.49
CA GLY A 81 -3.53 0.21 -37.38
C GLY A 81 -2.70 0.76 -38.54
N SER A 82 -3.35 1.47 -39.47
CA SER A 82 -2.68 2.05 -40.65
C SER A 82 -1.69 3.18 -40.31
N GLY A 83 -1.81 3.82 -39.15
CA GLY A 83 -0.92 4.91 -38.71
C GLY A 83 -0.40 4.80 -37.27
N SER A 84 -0.96 3.90 -36.46
CA SER A 84 -0.57 3.73 -35.06
C SER A 84 -0.56 2.26 -34.65
N VAL A 85 0.27 1.95 -33.66
CA VAL A 85 0.37 0.62 -33.03
C VAL A 85 -0.07 0.77 -31.58
N GLU A 86 -1.01 -0.06 -31.14
CA GLU A 86 -1.43 -0.17 -29.74
C GLU A 86 -0.65 -1.31 -29.08
N TYR A 87 -0.09 -1.03 -27.91
CA TYR A 87 0.72 -1.98 -27.16
C TYR A 87 0.54 -1.81 -25.65
N ILE A 88 0.83 -2.86 -24.90
CA ILE A 88 0.86 -2.86 -23.44
C ILE A 88 2.31 -2.86 -22.97
N SER A 89 2.62 -1.92 -22.09
CA SER A 89 3.91 -1.82 -21.39
C SER A 89 3.64 -1.57 -19.90
N GLU A 90 4.23 -2.40 -19.03
CA GLU A 90 4.06 -2.31 -17.57
C GLU A 90 2.58 -2.24 -17.10
N GLY A 91 1.70 -2.98 -17.77
CA GLY A 91 0.25 -3.01 -17.47
C GLY A 91 -0.56 -1.83 -18.01
N GLU A 92 0.08 -0.84 -18.66
CA GLU A 92 -0.62 0.30 -19.28
C GLU A 92 -0.78 0.12 -20.78
N ARG A 93 -1.99 0.34 -21.30
CA ARG A 93 -2.28 0.38 -22.74
C ARG A 93 -1.85 1.72 -23.31
N LEU A 94 -0.89 1.69 -24.23
CA LEU A 94 -0.31 2.83 -24.89
C LEU A 94 -0.49 2.72 -26.40
N SER A 95 -0.35 3.85 -27.08
CA SER A 95 -0.34 3.89 -28.54
C SER A 95 0.82 4.77 -29.00
N MET A 96 1.51 4.36 -30.06
CA MET A 96 2.54 5.16 -30.69
C MET A 96 2.39 5.17 -32.21
N PRO A 97 2.92 6.20 -32.91
CA PRO A 97 2.99 6.21 -34.36
C PRO A 97 3.76 5.00 -34.89
N ARG A 98 3.32 4.47 -36.03
CA ARG A 98 3.93 3.27 -36.62
C ARG A 98 5.43 3.44 -36.91
N ASN A 99 5.83 4.61 -37.42
CA ASN A 99 7.24 4.90 -37.73
C ASN A 99 8.13 4.81 -36.48
N GLU A 100 7.66 5.34 -35.34
CA GLU A 100 8.39 5.25 -34.07
C GLU A 100 8.50 3.80 -33.58
N PHE A 101 7.43 3.02 -33.75
CA PHE A 101 7.47 1.59 -33.41
C PHE A 101 8.46 0.81 -34.28
N GLU A 102 8.49 1.06 -35.59
CA GLU A 102 9.41 0.41 -36.51
C GLU A 102 10.88 0.76 -36.19
N GLU A 103 11.17 1.98 -35.75
CA GLU A 103 12.50 2.35 -35.26
C GLU A 103 12.88 1.59 -33.97
N ALA A 104 11.96 1.54 -32.99
CA ALA A 104 12.19 0.92 -31.69
C ALA A 104 12.21 -0.62 -31.73
N TRP A 105 11.46 -1.24 -32.65
CA TRP A 105 11.33 -2.69 -32.73
C TRP A 105 12.61 -3.35 -33.23
N CYS A 106 13.10 -4.35 -32.51
CA CYS A 106 14.34 -5.06 -32.88
C CYS A 106 14.15 -6.12 -33.97
N GLY A 107 12.95 -6.23 -34.56
CA GLY A 107 12.60 -7.25 -35.56
C GLY A 107 12.35 -8.64 -34.97
N VAL A 108 12.31 -8.79 -33.64
CA VAL A 108 12.00 -10.06 -32.98
C VAL A 108 10.58 -10.02 -32.42
N ALA A 109 9.78 -11.01 -32.78
CA ALA A 109 8.42 -11.20 -32.28
C ALA A 109 8.26 -12.63 -31.75
N LEU A 110 7.47 -12.80 -30.68
CA LEU A 110 7.00 -14.10 -30.21
C LEU A 110 5.50 -14.16 -30.43
N VAL A 111 5.08 -15.01 -31.35
CA VAL A 111 3.68 -15.27 -31.65
C VAL A 111 3.23 -16.47 -30.82
N ALA A 112 2.02 -16.39 -30.27
CA ALA A 112 1.42 -17.46 -29.49
C ALA A 112 0.16 -17.98 -30.17
N HIS A 113 0.00 -19.30 -30.15
CA HIS A 113 -1.13 -20.05 -30.69
C HIS A 113 -1.72 -20.89 -29.54
N PRO A 114 -2.67 -20.34 -28.78
CA PRO A 114 -3.34 -21.10 -27.71
C PRO A 114 -4.15 -22.25 -28.31
N GLY A 115 -3.93 -23.47 -27.82
CA GLY A 115 -4.78 -24.61 -28.17
C GLY A 115 -6.18 -24.50 -27.53
N GLU A 116 -7.16 -25.27 -28.02
CA GLU A 116 -8.55 -25.23 -27.51
C GLU A 116 -8.67 -25.56 -26.01
N SER A 117 -7.72 -26.31 -25.46
CA SER A 117 -7.64 -26.67 -24.04
C SER A 117 -6.54 -25.91 -23.29
N ALA A 118 -5.99 -24.84 -23.86
CA ALA A 118 -4.96 -24.04 -23.21
C ALA A 118 -5.50 -23.43 -21.91
N CYS A 119 -4.86 -23.76 -20.80
CA CYS A 119 -5.20 -23.25 -19.48
C CYS A 119 -4.01 -23.46 -18.54
N GLU A 120 -4.02 -22.72 -17.44
CA GLU A 120 -3.06 -22.93 -16.37
C GLU A 120 -3.10 -24.39 -15.83
N PRO A 121 -1.93 -25.01 -15.58
CA PRO A 121 -1.85 -26.27 -14.85
C PRO A 121 -2.57 -26.18 -13.50
N ASP A 122 -3.40 -27.17 -13.17
CA ASP A 122 -4.16 -27.22 -11.91
C ASP A 122 -5.02 -25.97 -11.62
N PHE A 123 -5.50 -25.31 -12.68
CA PHE A 123 -6.28 -24.06 -12.62
C PHE A 123 -7.39 -24.04 -11.57
N ARG A 124 -8.09 -25.17 -11.35
CA ARG A 124 -9.18 -25.24 -10.36
C ARG A 124 -8.66 -25.06 -8.92
N GLU A 125 -7.55 -25.70 -8.57
CA GLU A 125 -6.98 -25.61 -7.22
C GLU A 125 -6.40 -24.22 -6.97
N HIS A 126 -5.68 -23.68 -7.94
CA HIS A 126 -5.13 -22.32 -7.86
C HIS A 126 -6.24 -21.27 -7.81
N ARG A 127 -7.32 -21.43 -8.58
CA ARG A 127 -8.46 -20.51 -8.53
C ARG A 127 -9.17 -20.54 -7.17
N ILE A 128 -9.37 -21.72 -6.58
CA ILE A 128 -9.92 -21.82 -5.22
C ILE A 128 -8.99 -21.13 -4.22
N THR A 129 -7.68 -21.33 -4.35
CA THR A 129 -6.69 -20.70 -3.48
C THR A 129 -6.68 -19.18 -3.63
N GLU A 130 -6.74 -18.65 -4.85
CA GLU A 130 -6.79 -17.22 -5.11
C GLU A 130 -8.08 -16.58 -4.56
N ILE A 131 -9.23 -17.23 -4.78
CA ILE A 131 -10.50 -16.80 -4.19
C ILE A 131 -10.42 -16.84 -2.67
N ALA A 132 -9.85 -17.90 -2.08
CA ALA A 132 -9.68 -18.00 -0.63
C ALA A 132 -8.75 -16.90 -0.09
N GLN A 133 -7.68 -16.53 -0.80
CA GLN A 133 -6.79 -15.43 -0.40
C GLN A 133 -7.49 -14.07 -0.49
N LYS A 134 -8.22 -13.81 -1.57
CA LYS A 134 -9.04 -12.59 -1.72
C LYS A 134 -10.11 -12.54 -0.62
N ALA A 135 -10.85 -13.63 -0.42
CA ALA A 135 -11.86 -13.77 0.61
C ALA A 135 -11.29 -13.59 2.02
N LYS A 136 -10.12 -14.16 2.33
CA LYS A 136 -9.45 -14.00 3.62
C LYS A 136 -9.24 -12.53 3.97
N LYS A 137 -8.81 -11.71 2.99
CA LYS A 137 -8.66 -10.26 3.19
C LYS A 137 -10.01 -9.60 3.50
N TYR A 138 -11.05 -9.88 2.72
CA TYR A 138 -12.38 -9.31 2.93
C TYR A 138 -13.04 -9.77 4.24
N VAL A 139 -12.91 -11.05 4.59
CA VAL A 139 -13.40 -11.64 5.83
C VAL A 139 -12.66 -11.06 7.03
N MET A 140 -11.34 -10.84 6.93
CA MET A 140 -10.58 -10.19 7.99
C MET A 140 -11.07 -8.74 8.23
N TRP A 141 -11.20 -7.93 7.18
CA TRP A 141 -11.71 -6.56 7.31
C TRP A 141 -13.16 -6.51 7.76
N GLY A 142 -14.02 -7.40 7.24
CA GLY A 142 -15.41 -7.53 7.66
C GLY A 142 -15.54 -7.97 9.11
N GLY A 143 -14.69 -8.89 9.58
CA GLY A 143 -14.63 -9.31 10.98
C GLY A 143 -14.20 -8.19 11.92
N ILE A 144 -13.19 -7.41 11.54
CA ILE A 144 -12.77 -6.21 12.30
C ILE A 144 -13.91 -5.19 12.38
N ALA A 145 -14.59 -4.92 11.26
CA ALA A 145 -15.70 -3.98 11.22
C ALA A 145 -16.89 -4.48 12.08
N LEU A 146 -17.24 -5.75 11.98
CA LEU A 146 -18.30 -6.36 12.78
C LEU A 146 -17.96 -6.32 14.28
N LEU A 147 -16.72 -6.62 14.65
CA LEU A 147 -16.25 -6.55 16.04
C LEU A 147 -16.30 -5.11 16.56
N ALA A 148 -15.89 -4.12 15.75
CA ALA A 148 -15.99 -2.72 16.12
C ALA A 148 -17.45 -2.31 16.35
N VAL A 149 -18.36 -2.66 15.45
CA VAL A 149 -19.81 -2.41 15.62
C VAL A 149 -20.32 -3.08 16.90
N TYR A 150 -19.98 -4.35 17.14
CA TYR A 150 -20.35 -5.06 18.35
C TYR A 150 -19.86 -4.36 19.63
N LEU A 151 -18.60 -3.94 19.67
CA LEU A 151 -18.02 -3.20 20.80
C LEU A 151 -18.71 -1.86 21.02
N ILE A 152 -19.05 -1.15 19.95
CA ILE A 152 -19.88 0.06 20.04
C ILE A 152 -21.21 -0.30 20.73
N VAL A 153 -21.86 -1.43 20.37
CA VAL A 153 -23.20 -1.86 20.86
C VAL A 153 -23.13 -2.06 22.36
N VAL A 154 -22.26 -2.96 22.75
CA VAL A 154 -22.15 -3.45 24.12
C VAL A 154 -21.72 -2.35 25.07
N ASN A 155 -20.78 -1.50 24.67
CA ASN A 155 -20.26 -0.45 25.52
C ASN A 155 -21.06 0.85 25.46
N GLY A 156 -22.15 0.90 24.68
CA GLY A 156 -23.09 2.00 24.73
C GLY A 156 -22.59 3.33 24.14
N LEU A 157 -21.53 3.33 23.32
CA LEU A 157 -20.93 4.56 22.75
C LEU A 157 -21.94 5.41 21.96
N TRP A 158 -22.98 4.81 21.36
CA TRP A 158 -24.09 5.50 20.69
C TRP A 158 -24.74 6.60 21.53
N LYS A 159 -24.76 6.44 22.86
CA LYS A 159 -25.43 7.35 23.78
C LYS A 159 -24.61 8.62 24.04
N MET A 160 -23.33 8.62 23.67
CA MET A 160 -22.40 9.72 23.90
C MET A 160 -22.13 10.42 22.56
N PRO A 161 -22.84 11.52 22.21
CA PRO A 161 -22.72 12.14 20.89
C PRO A 161 -21.29 12.62 20.59
N TRP A 162 -20.58 13.07 21.62
CA TRP A 162 -19.25 13.64 21.47
C TRP A 162 -18.14 12.58 21.31
N SER A 163 -18.38 11.32 21.71
CA SER A 163 -17.43 10.22 21.52
C SER A 163 -17.35 9.78 20.05
N TRP A 164 -18.37 10.08 19.23
CA TRP A 164 -18.30 9.89 17.78
C TRP A 164 -17.27 10.81 17.13
N GLY A 165 -17.13 12.03 17.66
CA GLY A 165 -16.07 12.97 17.24
C GLY A 165 -14.69 12.41 17.57
N VAL A 166 -14.49 11.93 18.80
CA VAL A 166 -13.25 11.27 19.23
C VAL A 166 -12.92 10.08 18.32
N LEU A 167 -13.88 9.18 18.12
CA LEU A 167 -13.70 7.98 17.28
C LEU A 167 -13.35 8.34 15.82
N ALA A 168 -14.05 9.31 15.23
CA ALA A 168 -13.78 9.74 13.86
C ALA A 168 -12.37 10.31 13.72
N VAL A 169 -11.94 11.10 14.69
CA VAL A 169 -10.61 11.74 14.69
C VAL A 169 -9.51 10.72 14.95
N ASP A 170 -9.75 9.75 15.83
CA ASP A 170 -8.83 8.63 16.04
C ASP A 170 -8.66 7.78 14.78
N ILE A 171 -9.74 7.50 14.04
CA ILE A 171 -9.68 6.79 12.75
C ILE A 171 -8.83 7.58 11.74
N VAL A 172 -9.07 8.89 11.61
CA VAL A 172 -8.31 9.75 10.70
C VAL A 172 -6.83 9.81 11.12
N GLY A 173 -6.57 9.98 12.41
CA GLY A 173 -5.22 9.97 12.98
C GLY A 173 -4.49 8.65 12.75
N LEU A 174 -5.18 7.53 12.89
CA LEU A 174 -4.64 6.19 12.62
C LEU A 174 -4.29 6.01 11.14
N ILE A 175 -5.14 6.47 10.22
CA ILE A 175 -4.87 6.44 8.77
C ILE A 175 -3.63 7.29 8.43
N LEU A 176 -3.55 8.51 8.96
CA LEU A 176 -2.43 9.42 8.71
C LEU A 176 -1.11 8.88 9.27
N THR A 177 -1.12 8.36 10.50
CA THR A 177 0.07 7.76 11.11
C THR A 177 0.47 6.45 10.44
N TYR A 178 -0.49 5.67 9.92
CA TYR A 178 -0.20 4.51 9.08
C TYR A 178 0.46 4.88 7.76
N MET A 179 0.00 5.94 7.07
CA MET A 179 0.69 6.46 5.87
C MET A 179 2.11 6.94 6.19
N LEU A 180 2.28 7.61 7.33
CA LEU A 180 3.59 8.09 7.79
C LEU A 180 4.52 6.90 8.12
N LEU A 181 4.00 5.84 8.71
CA LEU A 181 4.72 4.59 8.96
C LEU A 181 5.15 3.90 7.65
N GLN A 182 4.27 3.84 6.65
CA GLN A 182 4.60 3.31 5.32
C GLN A 182 5.75 4.08 4.67
N LYS A 183 5.74 5.42 4.79
CA LYS A 183 6.84 6.28 4.33
C LYS A 183 8.15 6.00 5.08
N THR A 184 8.10 5.84 6.41
CA THR A 184 9.28 5.45 7.20
C THR A 184 9.85 4.10 6.74
N LEU A 185 8.99 3.13 6.40
CA LEU A 185 9.39 1.80 5.90
C LEU A 185 9.71 1.78 4.40
N LYS A 186 9.74 2.93 3.71
CA LYS A 186 9.97 3.05 2.25
C LYS A 186 9.02 2.20 1.41
N ILE A 187 7.80 1.96 1.91
CA ILE A 187 6.74 1.25 1.19
C ILE A 187 6.08 2.25 0.24
N LYS A 188 6.16 1.99 -1.06
CA LYS A 188 5.53 2.84 -2.09
C LYS A 188 4.02 2.86 -1.91
N ASN A 189 3.43 4.05 -1.72
CA ASN A 189 1.99 4.25 -1.66
C ASN A 189 1.60 5.57 -2.34
N ARG A 190 0.95 5.47 -3.50
CA ARG A 190 0.50 6.62 -4.31
C ARG A 190 -0.37 7.61 -3.53
N ALA A 191 -1.18 7.13 -2.58
CA ALA A 191 -2.02 8.01 -1.75
C ALA A 191 -1.17 8.80 -0.75
N ALA A 192 -0.20 8.15 -0.10
CA ALA A 192 0.72 8.80 0.83
C ALA A 192 1.62 9.82 0.11
N ASP A 193 2.10 9.50 -1.10
CA ASP A 193 2.90 10.40 -1.94
C ASP A 193 2.10 11.65 -2.33
N ARG A 194 0.84 11.48 -2.75
CA ARG A 194 -0.05 12.60 -3.10
C ARG A 194 -0.32 13.51 -1.91
N VAL A 195 -0.64 12.96 -0.73
CA VAL A 195 -0.87 13.76 0.49
C VAL A 195 0.42 14.44 0.93
N CYS A 196 1.56 13.77 0.82
CA CYS A 196 2.82 14.36 1.20
C CYS A 196 3.16 15.62 0.37
N GLY A 197 2.88 15.61 -0.93
CA GLY A 197 3.15 16.74 -1.83
C GLY A 197 2.31 18.01 -1.60
N VAL A 198 1.28 17.99 -0.73
CA VAL A 198 0.33 19.10 -0.58
C VAL A 198 0.97 20.38 -0.01
N LEU A 199 1.81 20.29 1.03
CA LEU A 199 2.57 21.47 1.51
C LEU A 199 3.89 21.67 0.77
N GLN A 200 4.62 20.58 0.53
CA GLN A 200 5.93 20.60 -0.10
C GLN A 200 6.25 19.24 -0.70
N GLU A 201 6.57 19.19 -2.00
CA GLU A 201 7.02 17.96 -2.66
C GLU A 201 8.29 17.43 -1.99
N GLY A 202 8.30 16.12 -1.67
CA GLY A 202 9.40 15.45 -0.97
C GLY A 202 9.60 15.88 0.50
N GLY A 203 8.75 16.76 1.05
CA GLY A 203 8.92 17.31 2.40
C GLY A 203 8.86 16.25 3.51
N CYS A 204 7.97 15.27 3.41
CA CYS A 204 7.89 14.20 4.41
C CYS A 204 9.14 13.30 4.38
N ASP A 205 9.64 12.96 3.20
CA ASP A 205 10.79 12.06 3.07
C ASP A 205 12.03 12.71 3.71
N HIS A 206 12.25 14.01 3.48
CA HIS A 206 13.34 14.75 4.10
C HIS A 206 13.21 14.85 5.64
N VAL A 207 12.02 15.19 6.16
CA VAL A 207 11.79 15.31 7.60
C VAL A 207 11.91 13.96 8.32
N LEU A 208 11.47 12.86 7.68
CA LEU A 208 11.52 11.52 8.25
C LEU A 208 12.94 10.92 8.26
N GLU A 209 13.84 11.36 7.39
CA GLU A 209 15.24 10.90 7.38
C GLU A 209 16.14 11.60 8.41
N LEU A 210 15.71 12.75 8.96
CA LEU A 210 16.49 13.48 9.96
C LEU A 210 16.65 12.66 11.25
N LYS A 211 17.80 12.77 11.93
CA LYS A 211 18.01 12.11 13.25
C LYS A 211 16.94 12.45 14.28
N ALA A 212 16.37 13.65 14.21
CA ALA A 212 15.29 14.08 15.09
C ALA A 212 13.95 13.39 14.81
N SER A 213 13.81 12.63 13.70
CA SER A 213 12.66 11.78 13.41
C SER A 213 12.61 10.53 14.31
N LYS A 214 13.70 10.25 15.03
CA LYS A 214 13.83 9.18 16.01
C LYS A 214 13.88 9.75 17.43
N PHE A 215 12.92 9.35 18.25
CA PHE A 215 12.92 9.54 19.70
C PHE A 215 14.02 8.68 20.33
N PHE A 216 14.98 9.35 21.00
CA PHE A 216 16.18 8.75 21.60
C PHE A 216 17.04 7.88 20.65
N GLY A 217 16.89 8.05 19.33
CA GLY A 217 17.56 7.21 18.33
C GLY A 217 17.05 5.77 18.25
N LEU A 218 16.05 5.41 19.06
CA LEU A 218 15.52 4.04 19.21
C LEU A 218 14.12 3.86 18.60
N PHE A 219 13.24 4.87 18.72
CA PHE A 219 11.84 4.80 18.27
C PHE A 219 11.56 5.86 17.21
N SER A 220 10.95 5.52 16.08
CA SER A 220 10.50 6.58 15.15
C SER A 220 9.27 7.32 15.72
N TRP A 221 9.14 8.63 15.48
CA TRP A 221 7.90 9.35 15.83
C TRP A 221 6.67 8.82 15.10
N SER A 222 6.87 8.14 13.96
CA SER A 222 5.81 7.43 13.25
C SER A 222 5.21 6.28 14.08
N GLU A 223 6.07 5.55 14.79
CA GLU A 223 5.70 4.47 15.72
C GLU A 223 4.93 4.99 16.91
N VAL A 224 5.40 6.09 17.48
CA VAL A 224 4.77 6.74 18.63
C VAL A 224 3.36 7.21 18.26
N GLY A 225 3.22 7.88 17.11
CA GLY A 225 1.92 8.34 16.61
C GLY A 225 0.97 7.18 16.33
N PHE A 226 1.42 6.15 15.62
CA PHE A 226 0.59 4.98 15.31
C PHE A 226 0.15 4.24 16.57
N THR A 227 1.06 4.06 17.53
CA THR A 227 0.75 3.45 18.83
C THR A 227 -0.28 4.28 19.59
N TYR A 228 -0.13 5.61 19.59
CA TYR A 228 -1.07 6.52 20.22
C TYR A 228 -2.49 6.30 19.69
N PHE A 229 -2.73 6.47 18.38
CA PHE A 229 -4.08 6.34 17.84
C PHE A 229 -4.63 4.91 17.93
N SER A 230 -3.78 3.88 17.81
CA SER A 230 -4.21 2.49 17.94
C SER A 230 -4.72 2.15 19.34
N VAL A 231 -3.93 2.51 20.37
CA VAL A 231 -4.29 2.23 21.77
C VAL A 231 -5.43 3.15 22.24
N SER A 232 -5.47 4.42 21.81
CA SER A 232 -6.58 5.33 22.10
C SER A 232 -7.90 4.79 21.53
N MET A 233 -7.91 4.39 20.26
CA MET A 233 -9.08 3.86 19.59
C MET A 233 -9.56 2.56 20.23
N LEU A 234 -8.66 1.64 20.53
CA LEU A 234 -9.01 0.39 21.21
C LEU A 234 -9.48 0.63 22.65
N GLY A 235 -8.83 1.53 23.39
CA GLY A 235 -9.26 1.93 24.73
C GLY A 235 -10.69 2.47 24.73
N LEU A 236 -11.00 3.37 23.79
CA LEU A 236 -12.34 3.92 23.59
C LEU A 236 -13.37 2.82 23.25
N LEU A 237 -13.03 1.92 22.32
CA LEU A 237 -13.95 0.85 21.89
C LEU A 237 -14.18 -0.20 22.98
N LEU A 238 -13.17 -0.54 23.78
CA LEU A 238 -13.25 -1.58 24.81
C LEU A 238 -13.88 -1.06 26.10
N ASN A 239 -13.60 0.18 26.49
CA ASN A 239 -14.14 0.79 27.70
C ASN A 239 -14.22 2.33 27.57
N PRO A 240 -15.39 2.88 27.23
CA PRO A 240 -15.63 4.33 27.19
C PRO A 240 -15.39 5.05 28.51
N GLY A 241 -15.40 4.34 29.64
CA GLY A 241 -15.04 4.90 30.94
C GLY A 241 -13.58 5.40 31.00
N LEU A 242 -12.73 5.03 30.04
CA LEU A 242 -11.36 5.53 29.90
C LEU A 242 -11.26 6.89 29.21
N LEU A 243 -12.37 7.48 28.74
CA LEU A 243 -12.37 8.79 28.05
C LEU A 243 -11.64 9.89 28.84
N PRO A 244 -11.82 10.04 30.18
CA PRO A 244 -11.05 11.01 30.95
C PRO A 244 -9.55 10.71 31.00
N ASP A 245 -9.15 9.44 31.09
CA ASP A 245 -7.75 9.02 31.09
C ASP A 245 -7.09 9.28 29.72
N LEU A 246 -7.81 8.98 28.63
CA LEU A 246 -7.39 9.28 27.25
C LEU A 246 -7.23 10.78 27.01
N ALA A 247 -8.15 11.59 27.56
CA ALA A 247 -8.07 13.04 27.52
C ALA A 247 -6.81 13.56 28.22
N ALA A 248 -6.49 13.05 29.42
CA ALA A 248 -5.28 13.43 30.14
C ALA A 248 -4.01 13.11 29.33
N ILE A 249 -3.96 11.93 28.71
CA ILE A 249 -2.79 11.54 27.89
C ILE A 249 -2.70 12.39 26.62
N ASN A 250 -3.82 12.74 25.99
CA ASN A 250 -3.83 13.67 24.87
C ASN A 250 -3.21 15.03 25.24
N VAL A 251 -3.55 15.57 26.42
CA VAL A 251 -2.96 16.82 26.93
C VAL A 251 -1.44 16.70 27.08
N CYS A 252 -0.93 15.56 27.56
CA CYS A 252 0.51 15.29 27.63
C CYS A 252 1.20 15.28 26.25
N CYS A 253 0.47 14.99 25.17
CA CYS A 253 0.99 15.00 23.81
C CYS A 253 1.03 16.40 23.16
N LEU A 254 0.24 17.38 23.65
CA LEU A 254 0.16 18.71 23.04
C LEU A 254 1.49 19.48 23.02
N PRO A 255 2.34 19.47 24.06
CA PRO A 255 3.64 20.14 24.03
C PRO A 255 4.54 19.64 22.89
N PHE A 256 4.45 18.35 22.54
CA PHE A 256 5.20 17.78 21.42
C PHE A 256 4.75 18.38 20.08
N THR A 257 3.45 18.68 19.90
CA THR A 257 2.97 19.30 18.66
C THR A 257 3.59 20.66 18.42
N VAL A 258 3.72 21.48 19.47
CA VAL A 258 4.35 22.81 19.43
C VAL A 258 5.84 22.68 19.09
N TRP A 259 6.54 21.77 19.77
CA TRP A 259 7.95 21.51 19.50
C TRP A 259 8.18 21.03 18.06
N SER A 260 7.32 20.15 17.55
CA SER A 260 7.47 19.57 16.21
C SER A 260 7.23 20.59 15.09
N ILE A 261 6.27 21.52 15.25
CA ILE A 261 6.10 22.67 14.33
C ILE A 261 7.32 23.58 14.36
N TRP A 262 7.80 23.92 15.58
CA TRP A 262 8.99 24.76 15.73
C TRP A 262 10.21 24.13 15.05
N TYR A 263 10.40 22.82 15.24
CA TYR A 263 11.51 22.07 14.63
C TYR A 263 11.45 22.11 13.10
N GLN A 264 10.28 21.84 12.51
CA GLN A 264 10.12 21.86 11.04
C GLN A 264 10.39 23.25 10.46
N LYS A 265 9.86 24.29 11.09
CA LYS A 265 10.00 25.68 10.62
C LYS A 265 11.43 26.22 10.76
N PHE A 266 12.07 26.03 11.91
CA PHE A 266 13.32 26.73 12.24
C PHE A 266 14.58 25.89 12.08
N ARG A 267 14.48 24.55 12.10
CA ARG A 267 15.65 23.67 12.06
C ARG A 267 15.70 22.79 10.83
N ALA A 268 14.56 22.17 10.47
CA ALA A 268 14.49 21.34 9.27
C ALA A 268 14.40 22.17 7.99
N HIS A 269 13.76 23.35 8.03
CA HIS A 269 13.43 24.17 6.85
C HIS A 269 12.62 23.40 5.78
N HIS A 270 11.96 22.32 6.19
CA HIS A 270 11.11 21.47 5.36
C HIS A 270 9.81 21.18 6.10
N TRP A 271 8.71 21.19 5.38
CA TRP A 271 7.38 20.92 5.91
C TRP A 271 6.94 19.50 5.59
N CYS A 272 6.56 18.74 6.62
CA CYS A 272 5.98 17.42 6.48
C CYS A 272 4.45 17.53 6.57
N THR A 273 3.74 17.45 5.44
CA THR A 273 2.26 17.51 5.42
C THR A 273 1.65 16.50 6.40
N LEU A 274 2.08 15.24 6.34
CA LEU A 274 1.54 14.18 7.18
C LEU A 274 1.73 14.47 8.67
N CYS A 275 2.89 15.01 9.06
CA CYS A 275 3.21 15.36 10.43
C CYS A 275 2.30 16.50 10.93
N VAL A 276 2.08 17.53 10.10
CA VAL A 276 1.19 18.66 10.41
C VAL A 276 -0.26 18.19 10.51
N CYS A 277 -0.72 17.31 9.61
CA CYS A 277 -2.06 16.72 9.69
C CYS A 277 -2.24 15.91 10.97
N VAL A 278 -1.26 15.11 11.38
CA VAL A 278 -1.30 14.35 12.65
C VAL A 278 -1.38 15.31 13.84
N GLN A 279 -0.62 16.39 13.85
CA GLN A 279 -0.71 17.40 14.92
C GLN A 279 -2.09 18.07 14.94
N ALA A 280 -2.65 18.40 13.77
CA ALA A 280 -4.00 18.93 13.68
C ALA A 280 -5.04 17.94 14.23
N THR A 281 -4.89 16.64 13.99
CA THR A 281 -5.77 15.63 14.59
C THR A 281 -5.63 15.57 16.12
N LEU A 282 -4.44 15.73 16.68
CA LEU A 282 -4.26 15.77 18.15
C LEU A 282 -4.96 16.99 18.79
N TRP A 283 -4.90 18.15 18.13
CA TRP A 283 -5.62 19.35 18.57
C TRP A 283 -7.14 19.21 18.41
N LEU A 284 -7.61 18.59 17.32
CA LEU A 284 -9.02 18.32 17.13
C LEU A 284 -9.52 17.33 18.20
N LEU A 285 -8.73 16.30 18.51
CA LEU A 285 -9.03 15.35 19.58
C LEU A 285 -9.11 16.06 20.95
N PHE A 286 -8.21 17.00 21.23
CA PHE A 286 -8.30 17.85 22.43
C PHE A 286 -9.61 18.63 22.50
N LEU A 287 -10.03 19.27 21.40
CA LEU A 287 -11.31 19.98 21.33
C LEU A 287 -12.50 19.04 21.52
N CYS A 288 -12.41 17.80 20.99
CA CYS A 288 -13.36 16.76 21.30
C CYS A 288 -13.33 16.41 22.81
N TYR A 289 -12.18 16.19 23.44
CA TYR A 289 -12.19 15.91 24.87
C TYR A 289 -12.71 17.06 25.74
N LEU A 290 -12.45 18.30 25.32
CA LEU A 290 -12.94 19.50 25.98
C LEU A 290 -14.46 19.64 25.87
N GLY A 291 -15.02 19.51 24.67
CA GLY A 291 -16.46 19.65 24.44
C GLY A 291 -17.30 18.53 25.08
N GLY A 292 -16.70 17.37 25.34
CA GLY A 292 -17.33 16.26 26.04
C GLY A 292 -17.24 16.32 27.56
N GLY A 293 -16.52 17.31 28.12
CA GLY A 293 -16.35 17.49 29.57
C GLY A 293 -15.34 16.55 30.24
N TRP A 294 -14.80 15.57 29.51
CA TRP A 294 -13.89 14.55 30.07
C TRP A 294 -12.55 15.11 30.55
N LEU A 295 -12.14 16.29 30.08
CA LEU A 295 -10.96 16.98 30.61
C LEU A 295 -11.12 17.33 32.08
N ALA A 296 -12.31 17.77 32.51
CA ALA A 296 -12.57 18.12 33.90
C ALA A 296 -12.63 16.87 34.79
N GLU A 297 -13.16 15.76 34.27
CA GLU A 297 -13.26 14.47 34.95
C GLU A 297 -11.92 13.74 35.08
N SER A 298 -10.91 14.15 34.31
CA SER A 298 -9.58 13.53 34.33
C SER A 298 -8.79 13.77 35.62
N TRP A 299 -9.24 14.71 36.45
CA TRP A 299 -8.60 15.05 37.72
C TRP A 299 -9.49 14.65 38.92
N PRO A 300 -8.98 13.87 39.89
CA PRO A 300 -7.60 13.38 40.04
C PRO A 300 -7.27 12.17 39.15
N LEU A 301 -5.97 12.00 38.84
CA LEU A 301 -5.48 10.87 38.07
C LEU A 301 -5.71 9.55 38.83
N ASN A 302 -6.34 8.58 38.16
CA ASN A 302 -6.66 7.27 38.73
C ASN A 302 -5.66 6.19 38.31
N GLY A 303 -5.77 4.99 38.90
CA GLY A 303 -4.94 3.84 38.51
C GLY A 303 -5.06 3.47 37.03
N ASN A 304 -6.22 3.74 36.41
CA ASN A 304 -6.46 3.53 34.99
C ASN A 304 -5.52 4.36 34.10
N PHE A 305 -5.27 5.63 34.45
CA PHE A 305 -4.31 6.48 33.74
C PHE A 305 -2.91 5.84 33.68
N PHE A 306 -2.40 5.35 34.81
CA PHE A 306 -1.08 4.71 34.85
C PHE A 306 -1.06 3.39 34.09
N ALA A 307 -2.12 2.57 34.21
CA ALA A 307 -2.25 1.33 33.45
C ALA A 307 -2.28 1.60 31.92
N LEU A 308 -2.96 2.67 31.50
CA LEU A 308 -3.07 3.07 30.11
C LEU A 308 -1.73 3.61 29.58
N GLY A 309 -0.99 4.38 30.40
CA GLY A 309 0.39 4.79 30.11
C GLY A 309 1.33 3.59 29.91
N VAL A 310 1.26 2.59 30.79
CA VAL A 310 2.03 1.33 30.63
C VAL A 310 1.62 0.61 29.34
N THR A 311 0.33 0.60 29.01
CA THR A 311 -0.18 -0.03 27.79
C THR A 311 0.42 0.62 26.54
N TYR A 312 0.46 1.96 26.46
CA TYR A 312 1.13 2.66 25.35
C TYR A 312 2.60 2.26 25.23
N ILE A 313 3.34 2.20 26.35
CA ILE A 313 4.76 1.85 26.34
C ILE A 313 4.96 0.40 25.86
N VAL A 314 4.15 -0.54 26.37
CA VAL A 314 4.24 -1.96 25.99
C VAL A 314 3.92 -2.16 24.51
N VAL A 315 2.87 -1.51 24.00
CA VAL A 315 2.51 -1.61 22.58
C VAL A 315 3.57 -0.96 21.69
N LEU A 316 4.14 0.18 22.11
CA LEU A 316 5.23 0.83 21.39
C LEU A 316 6.46 -0.08 21.29
N LEU A 317 6.85 -0.72 22.40
CA LEU A 317 7.96 -1.67 22.43
C LEU A 317 7.69 -2.91 21.57
N ALA A 318 6.47 -3.43 21.60
CA ALA A 318 6.06 -4.55 20.76
C ALA A 318 6.13 -4.19 19.27
N LEU A 319 5.65 -3.00 18.90
CA LEU A 319 5.66 -2.51 17.53
C LEU A 319 7.10 -2.27 17.04
N ASN A 320 7.93 -1.62 17.85
CA ASN A 320 9.34 -1.40 17.57
C ASN A 320 10.11 -2.72 17.35
N ARG A 321 9.76 -3.78 18.10
CA ARG A 321 10.36 -5.12 17.90
C ARG A 321 9.92 -5.79 16.59
N ILE A 322 8.70 -5.54 16.12
CA ILE A 322 8.16 -6.18 14.92
C ILE A 322 8.61 -5.44 13.66
N MET A 323 8.73 -4.12 13.73
CA MET A 323 9.00 -3.26 12.58
C MET A 323 10.23 -3.61 11.73
N PRO A 324 11.39 -3.95 12.31
CA PRO A 324 12.56 -4.35 11.53
C PRO A 324 12.30 -5.52 10.57
N LYS A 325 11.30 -6.38 10.84
CA LYS A 325 10.92 -7.48 9.94
C LYS A 325 10.21 -7.01 8.67
N PHE A 326 9.65 -5.81 8.69
CA PHE A 326 9.00 -5.20 7.53
C PHE A 326 9.94 -4.28 6.74
N ASP A 327 11.10 -3.94 7.31
CA ASP A 327 12.14 -3.20 6.61
C ASP A 327 12.87 -4.15 5.64
N LYS A 328 12.43 -4.11 4.38
CA LYS A 328 13.02 -4.89 3.26
C LYS A 328 14.47 -4.52 2.96
N THR A 329 15.05 -3.57 3.70
CA THR A 329 16.44 -3.15 3.56
C THR A 329 17.42 -4.00 4.39
N SER A 330 16.96 -4.89 5.27
CA SER A 330 17.86 -5.74 6.09
C SER A 330 18.32 -7.05 5.42
N GLU A 331 17.88 -7.35 4.20
CA GLU A 331 18.46 -8.38 3.32
C GLU A 331 19.28 -7.72 2.20
N LYS A 332 20.39 -7.05 2.55
CA LYS A 332 21.53 -6.85 1.64
C LYS A 332 22.84 -6.80 2.41
#